data_AF-L9ZZF9-F1
#
_entry.id   AF-L9ZZF9-F1
#
_cell.length_a   1.000
_cell.length_b   1.000
_cell.length_c   1.000
_cell.angle_alpha   90.00
_cell.angle_beta   90.00
_cell.angle_gamma   90.00
#
_symmetry.space_group_name_H-M   'P 1'
#
loop_
_entity.id
_entity.type
_entity.pdbx_description
1 polymer ?
#
loop_
_entity_poly.entity_id
_entity_poly.type
_entity_poly.pdbx_seq_one_letter_code
_entity_poly.pdbx_strand_id
1 'polypeptide(L)'
;MTDRDRDRDREAWLLIGAVVVLVGLGAAVVAADDPGSDTDATIDGWTPDVDDPREGEAPDEPGIATLGQQEYDSVQEAVDSAEAGDTVVLEGEFEEQITVETPNITLRAVDTADSERDTAGALIDGGGEGTVLEVTAANVTVDGVWIRETGPDRSAEDAGIYINDSDVTLSDVRITEATFGVWISEATDVTVENATIAGREAVGESQRGNGIHLDRANGAQLQDNEITVVRDGIYFSWSEGVTATGNTMWDLRYGVHYMYSNDNHLEGNVAFDNDVGFALMVSENLTITNNVAVNNDGPSGQGILVKDVDDTTIRDNAVVANRNGLYVYNAHGNNLTGNLILENEIGVQFTAGSSDELVVENSFIGNGQPAHAPTTAQIAWNDTERGNYWSDARAVDLDNDGTSETRYQPAGAVEAVIYDHPQAAIFAESPAFDAVRMAESSFPVIESPGVVDHRPLTEPPADDWRQYYENHDN
;
A
#
# COMPACT_ATOMS: atom_id res chain seq x y z
N MET A 1 41.26 27.34 -28.79
CA MET A 1 40.02 26.79 -29.36
C MET A 1 40.42 25.72 -30.37
N THR A 2 40.30 24.46 -29.98
CA THR A 2 40.03 23.34 -30.89
C THR A 2 39.25 22.31 -30.09
N ASP A 3 38.02 22.07 -30.53
CA ASP A 3 36.98 21.17 -30.00
C ASP A 3 37.39 19.69 -30.03
N ARG A 4 38.37 19.29 -29.21
CA ARG A 4 38.69 17.86 -29.04
C ARG A 4 38.98 17.38 -27.63
N ASP A 5 39.00 18.30 -26.66
CA ASP A 5 39.22 17.97 -25.24
C ASP A 5 37.97 18.22 -24.37
N ARG A 6 36.78 18.36 -24.97
CA ARG A 6 35.49 18.44 -24.24
C ARG A 6 34.59 17.21 -24.39
N ASP A 7 34.96 16.25 -25.24
CA ASP A 7 34.17 15.02 -25.45
C ASP A 7 34.73 13.78 -24.75
N ARG A 8 35.88 13.87 -24.07
CA ARG A 8 36.41 12.75 -23.27
C ARG A 8 35.93 12.72 -21.82
N ASP A 9 35.32 13.80 -21.34
CA ASP A 9 34.72 13.88 -20.00
C ASP A 9 33.20 13.63 -20.01
N ARG A 10 32.60 13.38 -21.18
CA ARG A 10 31.17 13.03 -21.33
C ARG A 10 30.91 11.53 -21.52
N GLU A 11 31.91 10.74 -21.87
CA GLU A 11 31.81 9.27 -21.95
C GLU A 11 32.20 8.55 -20.64
N ALA A 12 32.67 9.29 -19.63
CA ALA A 12 32.97 8.73 -18.30
C ALA A 12 31.77 8.69 -17.34
N TRP A 13 30.64 9.30 -17.72
CA TRP A 13 29.41 9.36 -16.91
C TRP A 13 28.32 8.36 -17.33
N LEU A 14 28.50 7.62 -18.42
CA LEU A 14 27.54 6.62 -18.92
C LEU A 14 27.97 5.16 -18.66
N LEU A 15 29.05 4.94 -17.92
CA LEU A 15 29.58 3.60 -17.57
C LEU A 15 29.61 3.33 -16.05
N ILE A 16 28.93 4.16 -15.25
CA ILE A 16 28.74 3.98 -13.80
C ILE A 16 27.27 3.57 -13.49
N GLY A 17 26.53 3.07 -14.49
CA GLY A 17 25.13 2.64 -14.35
C GLY A 17 24.89 1.15 -14.10
N ALA A 18 25.90 0.28 -14.10
CA ALA A 18 25.68 -1.17 -13.99
C ALA A 18 26.87 -1.92 -13.39
N VAL A 19 27.15 -1.71 -12.11
CA VAL A 19 27.98 -2.64 -11.31
C VAL A 19 27.35 -2.79 -9.92
N VAL A 20 26.45 -3.77 -9.83
CA VAL A 20 26.29 -4.73 -8.74
C VAL A 20 26.70 -4.21 -7.35
N VAL A 21 25.74 -3.62 -6.63
CA VAL A 21 25.78 -3.59 -5.17
C VAL A 21 25.15 -4.89 -4.66
N LEU A 22 25.96 -5.95 -4.70
CA LEU A 22 25.77 -7.13 -3.85
C LEU A 22 26.33 -6.80 -2.47
N VAL A 23 25.60 -6.01 -1.69
CA VAL A 23 25.87 -5.81 -0.26
C VAL A 23 24.56 -5.89 0.50
N GLY A 24 24.28 -7.06 1.06
CA GLY A 24 23.52 -7.16 2.30
C GLY A 24 22.01 -7.41 2.24
N LEU A 25 21.46 -8.10 1.23
CA LEU A 25 20.19 -8.81 1.41
C LEU A 25 20.42 -10.03 2.31
N GLY A 26 20.43 -9.75 3.60
CA GLY A 26 20.65 -10.70 4.68
C GLY A 26 20.17 -10.13 5.99
N ALA A 27 19.05 -9.40 5.98
CA ALA A 27 18.21 -9.34 7.17
C ALA A 27 17.46 -10.67 7.18
N ALA A 28 17.94 -11.61 7.99
CA ALA A 28 17.09 -12.73 8.36
C ALA A 28 15.80 -12.11 8.89
N VAL A 29 14.69 -12.37 8.19
CA VAL A 29 13.37 -12.36 8.83
C VAL A 29 13.53 -13.33 9.99
N VAL A 30 13.75 -12.79 11.19
CA VAL A 30 13.58 -13.58 12.39
C VAL A 30 12.07 -13.73 12.49
N ALA A 31 11.56 -14.78 11.84
CA ALA A 31 10.32 -15.39 12.26
C ALA A 31 10.57 -15.80 13.72
N ALA A 32 10.15 -14.94 14.65
CA ALA A 32 9.84 -15.41 15.97
C ALA A 32 8.62 -16.31 15.75
N ASP A 33 8.85 -17.62 15.64
CA ASP A 33 7.83 -18.60 15.98
C ASP A 33 7.39 -18.24 17.40
N ASP A 34 6.23 -17.59 17.54
CA ASP A 34 5.53 -17.52 18.82
C ASP A 34 4.57 -18.70 18.91
N PRO A 35 4.84 -19.70 19.78
CA PRO A 35 3.92 -20.77 20.01
C PRO A 35 2.88 -20.33 21.05
N GLY A 36 1.87 -19.58 20.60
CA GLY A 36 0.57 -19.49 21.27
C GLY A 36 0.16 -18.12 21.79
N SER A 37 -0.39 -17.29 20.89
CA SER A 37 -1.42 -16.30 21.19
C SER A 37 -2.63 -16.57 20.28
N ASP A 38 -3.63 -17.31 20.78
CA ASP A 38 -5.00 -17.34 20.18
C ASP A 38 -5.69 -16.01 20.50
N THR A 39 -5.11 -14.91 20.01
CA THR A 39 -5.77 -13.60 19.96
C THR A 39 -5.62 -13.09 18.54
N ASP A 40 -6.30 -13.77 17.61
CA ASP A 40 -6.63 -13.17 16.31
C ASP A 40 -7.45 -11.92 16.65
N ALA A 41 -6.78 -10.77 16.70
CA ALA A 41 -7.43 -9.49 16.80
C ALA A 41 -7.96 -9.15 15.41
N THR A 42 -8.93 -9.92 14.93
CA THR A 42 -9.68 -9.63 13.71
C THR A 42 -10.93 -8.85 14.09
N ILE A 43 -11.25 -7.79 13.35
CA ILE A 43 -12.63 -7.29 13.37
C ILE A 43 -13.43 -8.18 12.42
N ASP A 44 -14.03 -9.21 13.00
CA ASP A 44 -14.90 -10.15 12.29
C ASP A 44 -16.01 -9.41 11.53
N GLY A 45 -16.10 -9.68 10.23
CA GLY A 45 -17.14 -9.14 9.36
C GLY A 45 -16.84 -7.79 8.73
N TRP A 46 -15.73 -7.11 9.09
CA TRP A 46 -15.34 -5.89 8.40
C TRP A 46 -14.92 -6.21 6.96
N THR A 47 -15.70 -5.75 5.98
CA THR A 47 -15.34 -5.78 4.56
C THR A 47 -15.74 -4.44 3.93
N PRO A 48 -14.87 -3.78 3.16
CA PRO A 48 -15.31 -2.67 2.32
C PRO A 48 -16.26 -3.20 1.24
N ASP A 49 -17.07 -2.29 0.68
CA ASP A 49 -17.86 -2.58 -0.51
C ASP A 49 -16.89 -2.63 -1.69
N VAL A 50 -16.57 -3.84 -2.16
CA VAL A 50 -15.66 -4.11 -3.28
C VAL A 50 -16.33 -5.05 -4.26
N ASP A 51 -16.18 -4.76 -5.55
CA ASP A 51 -16.61 -5.69 -6.58
C ASP A 51 -15.59 -6.84 -6.69
N ASP A 52 -16.05 -8.04 -7.05
CA ASP A 52 -15.12 -9.14 -7.32
C ASP A 52 -14.58 -9.00 -8.75
N PRO A 53 -13.27 -8.73 -8.95
CA PRO A 53 -12.66 -8.62 -10.27
C PRO A 53 -12.86 -9.82 -11.19
N ARG A 54 -13.28 -10.96 -10.64
CA ARG A 54 -13.50 -12.23 -11.33
C ARG A 54 -14.97 -12.42 -11.73
N GLU A 55 -15.89 -11.62 -11.21
CA GLU A 55 -17.31 -11.68 -11.56
C GLU A 55 -17.62 -10.93 -12.85
N GLY A 56 -18.30 -11.57 -13.81
CA GLY A 56 -18.64 -11.00 -15.11
C GLY A 56 -18.57 -12.03 -16.23
N GLU A 57 -19.35 -11.82 -17.29
CA GLU A 57 -19.42 -12.74 -18.43
C GLU A 57 -18.54 -12.27 -19.59
N ALA A 58 -17.73 -13.17 -20.13
CA ALA A 58 -16.97 -12.91 -21.35
C ALA A 58 -17.93 -12.79 -22.55
N PRO A 59 -17.60 -11.99 -23.57
CA PRO A 59 -18.34 -11.98 -24.82
C PRO A 59 -18.38 -13.39 -25.45
N ASP A 60 -19.55 -13.80 -25.96
CA ASP A 60 -19.74 -15.11 -26.62
C ASP A 60 -19.48 -15.06 -28.15
N GLU A 61 -19.29 -13.87 -28.71
CA GLU A 61 -19.18 -13.63 -30.15
C GLU A 61 -17.73 -13.27 -30.55
N PRO A 62 -17.28 -13.64 -31.76
CA PRO A 62 -15.96 -13.26 -32.26
C PRO A 62 -15.77 -11.74 -32.31
N GLY A 63 -14.56 -11.31 -31.98
CA GLY A 63 -14.17 -9.91 -31.92
C GLY A 63 -14.22 -9.19 -33.26
N ILE A 64 -14.76 -7.97 -33.27
CA ILE A 64 -14.73 -7.03 -34.39
C ILE A 64 -14.17 -5.69 -33.91
N ALA A 65 -13.04 -5.28 -34.49
CA ALA A 65 -12.46 -3.97 -34.25
C ALA A 65 -12.90 -2.99 -35.34
N THR A 66 -13.44 -1.84 -34.97
CA THR A 66 -14.00 -0.84 -35.89
C THR A 66 -13.18 0.44 -35.87
N LEU A 67 -12.68 0.84 -37.05
CA LEU A 67 -11.99 2.11 -37.29
C LEU A 67 -12.78 2.91 -38.35
N GLY A 68 -13.58 3.87 -37.88
CA GLY A 68 -14.43 4.71 -38.75
C GLY A 68 -15.55 3.91 -39.43
N GLN A 69 -15.32 3.45 -40.67
CA GLN A 69 -16.26 2.61 -41.44
C GLN A 69 -15.67 1.24 -41.81
N GLN A 70 -14.46 0.97 -41.35
CA GLN A 70 -13.73 -0.27 -41.61
C GLN A 70 -13.85 -1.17 -40.39
N GLU A 71 -14.09 -2.45 -40.64
CA GLU A 71 -14.16 -3.52 -39.64
C GLU A 71 -12.98 -4.47 -39.88
N TYR A 72 -12.40 -4.95 -38.79
CA TYR A 72 -11.25 -5.84 -38.75
C TYR A 72 -11.56 -7.01 -37.80
N ASP A 73 -11.11 -8.21 -38.15
CA ASP A 73 -11.22 -9.40 -37.31
C ASP A 73 -10.06 -9.50 -36.28
N SER A 74 -9.15 -8.51 -36.27
CA SER A 74 -8.00 -8.40 -35.36
C SER A 74 -7.86 -6.95 -34.89
N VAL A 75 -7.59 -6.80 -33.59
CA VAL A 75 -7.26 -5.51 -32.98
C VAL A 75 -5.93 -4.99 -33.53
N GLN A 76 -4.91 -5.85 -33.70
CA GLN A 76 -3.62 -5.41 -34.26
C GLN A 76 -3.79 -4.80 -35.66
N GLU A 77 -4.56 -5.43 -36.56
CA GLU A 77 -4.78 -4.90 -37.92
C GLU A 77 -5.49 -3.53 -37.90
N ALA A 78 -6.42 -3.32 -36.97
CA ALA A 78 -7.10 -2.04 -36.79
C ALA A 78 -6.16 -0.97 -36.24
N VAL A 79 -5.31 -1.32 -35.26
CA VAL A 79 -4.29 -0.42 -34.68
C VAL A 79 -3.22 -0.04 -35.70
N ASP A 80 -2.73 -1.00 -36.49
CA ASP A 80 -1.76 -0.76 -37.57
C ASP A 80 -2.32 0.17 -38.66
N SER A 81 -3.64 0.19 -38.81
CA SER A 81 -4.36 1.03 -39.78
C SER A 81 -4.73 2.42 -39.23
N ALA A 82 -4.65 2.62 -37.92
CA ALA A 82 -5.05 3.85 -37.26
C ALA A 82 -4.02 4.98 -37.47
N GLU A 83 -4.52 6.20 -37.58
CA GLU A 83 -3.70 7.41 -37.54
C GLU A 83 -3.84 8.09 -36.16
N ALA A 84 -2.89 8.95 -35.81
CA ALA A 84 -2.94 9.71 -34.57
C ALA A 84 -4.24 10.54 -34.48
N GLY A 85 -4.99 10.34 -33.40
CA GLY A 85 -6.30 10.93 -33.12
C GLY A 85 -7.47 10.00 -33.37
N ASP A 86 -7.23 8.81 -33.92
CA ASP A 86 -8.27 7.83 -34.19
C ASP A 86 -8.71 7.06 -32.93
N THR A 87 -9.94 6.56 -32.99
CA THR A 87 -10.52 5.65 -32.00
C THR A 87 -10.82 4.33 -32.68
N VAL A 88 -10.26 3.24 -32.15
CA VAL A 88 -10.59 1.86 -32.50
C VAL A 88 -11.60 1.35 -31.48
N VAL A 89 -12.81 1.05 -31.94
CA VAL A 89 -13.89 0.52 -31.10
C VAL A 89 -13.88 -1.00 -31.17
N LEU A 90 -13.87 -1.66 -30.02
CA LEU A 90 -13.78 -3.11 -29.87
C LEU A 90 -15.12 -3.68 -29.41
N GLU A 91 -15.55 -4.79 -30.01
CA GLU A 91 -16.73 -5.55 -29.60
C GLU A 91 -16.41 -7.05 -29.73
N GLY A 92 -16.76 -7.87 -28.75
CA GLY A 92 -16.55 -9.33 -28.80
C GLY A 92 -15.20 -9.81 -28.25
N GLU A 93 -14.87 -11.08 -28.49
CA GLU A 93 -13.65 -11.74 -27.99
C GLU A 93 -12.57 -11.86 -29.08
N PHE A 94 -11.37 -11.37 -28.77
CA PHE A 94 -10.18 -11.46 -29.61
C PHE A 94 -9.15 -12.38 -28.94
N GLU A 95 -8.63 -13.36 -29.68
CA GLU A 95 -7.53 -14.23 -29.22
C GLU A 95 -6.22 -13.77 -29.88
N GLU A 96 -5.53 -12.80 -29.27
CA GLU A 96 -4.29 -12.23 -29.80
C GLU A 96 -3.47 -11.50 -28.73
N GLN A 97 -2.22 -11.17 -29.06
CA GLN A 97 -1.44 -10.17 -28.34
C GLN A 97 -1.21 -8.97 -29.25
N ILE A 98 -1.28 -7.76 -28.70
CA ILE A 98 -1.22 -6.52 -29.46
C ILE A 98 -0.14 -5.56 -28.97
N THR A 99 0.43 -4.81 -29.91
CA THR A 99 1.36 -3.71 -29.65
C THR A 99 0.81 -2.43 -30.29
N VAL A 100 0.68 -1.37 -29.48
CA VAL A 100 0.28 -0.03 -29.91
C VAL A 100 1.52 0.85 -30.09
N GLU A 101 1.96 1.01 -31.34
CA GLU A 101 3.09 1.88 -31.72
C GLU A 101 2.64 3.26 -32.24
N THR A 102 1.35 3.44 -32.54
CA THR A 102 0.80 4.69 -33.04
C THR A 102 0.41 5.60 -31.87
N PRO A 103 0.97 6.81 -31.75
CA PRO A 103 0.64 7.72 -30.64
C PRO A 103 -0.74 8.34 -30.82
N ASN A 104 -1.31 8.83 -29.72
CA ASN A 104 -2.59 9.55 -29.70
C ASN A 104 -3.76 8.73 -30.26
N ILE A 105 -3.83 7.43 -29.97
CA ILE A 105 -5.01 6.62 -30.33
C ILE A 105 -5.81 6.23 -29.09
N THR A 106 -7.09 5.91 -29.30
CA THR A 106 -7.96 5.37 -28.26
C THR A 106 -8.41 3.96 -28.64
N LEU A 107 -8.16 2.98 -27.78
CA LEU A 107 -8.79 1.66 -27.82
C LEU A 107 -9.96 1.66 -26.85
N ARG A 108 -11.17 1.35 -27.31
CA ARG A 108 -12.36 1.42 -26.47
C ARG A 108 -13.32 0.27 -26.70
N ALA A 109 -13.73 -0.41 -25.64
CA ALA A 109 -14.80 -1.40 -25.71
C ALA A 109 -16.18 -0.75 -25.94
N VAL A 110 -17.11 -1.45 -26.60
CA VAL A 110 -18.51 -0.99 -26.69
C VAL A 110 -19.18 -1.00 -25.30
N ASP A 111 -20.01 -0.01 -25.04
CA ASP A 111 -20.80 0.05 -23.80
C ASP A 111 -21.92 -1.02 -23.83
N THR A 112 -21.96 -1.86 -22.80
CA THR A 112 -22.93 -2.95 -22.63
C THR A 112 -23.96 -2.65 -21.54
N ALA A 113 -24.06 -1.42 -21.03
CA ALA A 113 -24.96 -1.03 -19.93
C ALA A 113 -26.46 -1.35 -20.16
N ASP A 114 -26.89 -1.58 -21.41
CA ASP A 114 -28.25 -2.01 -21.77
C ASP A 114 -28.43 -3.55 -21.84
N SER A 115 -27.38 -4.33 -21.62
CA SER A 115 -27.43 -5.80 -21.69
C SER A 115 -27.94 -6.41 -20.37
N GLU A 116 -28.84 -7.39 -20.48
CA GLU A 116 -29.41 -8.09 -19.31
C GLU A 116 -28.38 -8.96 -18.56
N ARG A 117 -27.14 -9.02 -19.06
CA ARG A 117 -26.01 -9.78 -18.53
C ARG A 117 -24.89 -8.78 -18.26
N ASP A 118 -24.16 -8.95 -17.17
CA ASP A 118 -22.95 -8.19 -16.87
C ASP A 118 -21.81 -8.66 -17.79
N THR A 119 -22.00 -8.50 -19.10
CA THR A 119 -21.11 -8.97 -20.16
C THR A 119 -20.20 -7.83 -20.56
N ALA A 120 -18.88 -8.06 -20.58
CA ALA A 120 -17.92 -7.06 -21.04
C ALA A 120 -18.16 -6.71 -22.52
N GLY A 121 -17.87 -5.46 -22.90
CA GLY A 121 -17.99 -5.02 -24.31
C GLY A 121 -16.97 -5.65 -25.23
N ALA A 122 -15.73 -5.81 -24.76
CA ALA A 122 -14.66 -6.43 -25.49
C ALA A 122 -13.69 -7.15 -24.56
N LEU A 123 -13.16 -8.27 -25.05
CA LEU A 123 -12.16 -9.08 -24.38
C LEU A 123 -10.99 -9.34 -25.33
N ILE A 124 -9.77 -9.09 -24.87
CA ILE A 124 -8.53 -9.53 -25.52
C ILE A 124 -7.91 -10.62 -24.65
N ASP A 125 -7.90 -11.83 -25.17
CA ASP A 125 -7.37 -13.02 -24.53
C ASP A 125 -5.97 -13.34 -25.09
N GLY A 126 -4.98 -13.37 -24.20
CA GLY A 126 -3.59 -13.66 -24.53
C GLY A 126 -3.27 -15.14 -24.77
N GLY A 127 -4.21 -16.06 -24.53
CA GLY A 127 -4.03 -17.49 -24.74
C GLY A 127 -2.94 -18.13 -23.87
N GLY A 128 -2.55 -17.49 -22.78
CA GLY A 128 -1.50 -17.98 -21.87
C GLY A 128 -0.09 -17.70 -22.35
N GLU A 129 0.12 -16.75 -23.26
CA GLU A 129 1.41 -16.40 -23.84
C GLU A 129 1.72 -14.90 -23.72
N GLY A 130 2.94 -14.56 -23.27
CA GLY A 130 3.50 -13.21 -23.31
C GLY A 130 2.69 -12.12 -22.58
N THR A 131 2.99 -10.88 -22.95
CA THR A 131 2.17 -9.72 -22.61
C THR A 131 1.01 -9.59 -23.59
N VAL A 132 -0.19 -9.26 -23.10
CA VAL A 132 -1.39 -9.21 -23.96
C VAL A 132 -1.50 -7.89 -24.70
N LEU A 133 -1.29 -6.76 -24.01
CA LEU A 133 -1.28 -5.43 -24.62
C LEU A 133 0.01 -4.69 -24.25
N GLU A 134 0.81 -4.35 -25.24
CA GLU A 134 1.98 -3.49 -25.10
C GLU A 134 1.69 -2.10 -25.68
N VAL A 135 1.84 -1.05 -24.87
CA VAL A 135 1.67 0.34 -25.28
C VAL A 135 3.06 0.99 -25.34
N THR A 136 3.53 1.23 -26.55
CA THR A 136 4.87 1.77 -26.84
C THR A 136 4.85 3.14 -27.49
N ALA A 137 3.74 3.84 -27.34
CA ALA A 137 3.51 5.16 -27.90
C ALA A 137 2.79 6.08 -26.92
N ALA A 138 3.16 7.36 -26.95
CA ALA A 138 2.58 8.37 -26.06
C ALA A 138 1.11 8.70 -26.34
N ASN A 139 0.43 9.23 -25.33
CA ASN A 139 -0.93 9.76 -25.40
C ASN A 139 -1.98 8.71 -25.84
N VAL A 140 -1.80 7.45 -25.45
CA VAL A 140 -2.72 6.36 -25.76
C VAL A 140 -3.76 6.25 -24.65
N THR A 141 -5.02 6.02 -25.03
CA THR A 141 -6.11 5.73 -24.08
C THR A 141 -6.63 4.32 -24.31
N VAL A 142 -6.82 3.56 -23.23
CA VAL A 142 -7.49 2.25 -23.24
C VAL A 142 -8.67 2.32 -22.27
N ASP A 143 -9.86 2.04 -22.77
CA ASP A 143 -11.13 2.35 -22.10
C ASP A 143 -12.07 1.15 -22.13
N GLY A 144 -12.42 0.61 -20.96
CA GLY A 144 -13.43 -0.46 -20.81
C GLY A 144 -13.01 -1.84 -21.31
N VAL A 145 -11.74 -2.05 -21.67
CA VAL A 145 -11.27 -3.30 -22.27
C VAL A 145 -10.97 -4.34 -21.19
N TRP A 146 -11.47 -5.57 -21.37
CA TRP A 146 -11.06 -6.72 -20.57
C TRP A 146 -9.83 -7.39 -21.20
N ILE A 147 -8.75 -7.51 -20.44
CA ILE A 147 -7.54 -8.25 -20.76
C ILE A 147 -7.50 -9.55 -19.93
N ARG A 148 -7.23 -10.69 -20.57
CA ARG A 148 -7.21 -12.00 -19.90
C ARG A 148 -6.05 -12.89 -20.33
N GLU A 149 -5.63 -13.78 -19.42
CA GLU A 149 -4.76 -14.93 -19.68
C GLU A 149 -3.40 -14.58 -20.29
N THR A 150 -2.58 -13.84 -19.52
CA THR A 150 -1.20 -13.52 -19.91
C THR A 150 -0.31 -14.77 -19.93
N GLY A 151 0.93 -14.65 -20.41
CA GLY A 151 1.98 -15.64 -20.18
C GLY A 151 2.41 -15.75 -18.71
N PRO A 152 2.98 -16.88 -18.27
CA PRO A 152 3.37 -17.12 -16.87
C PRO A 152 4.78 -16.65 -16.49
N ASP A 153 5.58 -16.12 -17.42
CA ASP A 153 7.01 -15.85 -17.20
C ASP A 153 7.24 -14.47 -16.57
N ARG A 154 7.53 -14.49 -15.26
CA ARG A 154 7.88 -13.29 -14.50
C ARG A 154 9.21 -12.65 -14.89
N SER A 155 10.12 -13.43 -15.45
CA SER A 155 11.44 -12.94 -15.87
C SER A 155 11.37 -12.26 -17.23
N ALA A 156 10.35 -12.60 -18.02
CA ALA A 156 9.99 -11.92 -19.25
C ALA A 156 9.00 -10.76 -19.02
N GLU A 157 8.58 -10.54 -17.76
CA GLU A 157 7.68 -9.46 -17.36
C GLU A 157 6.30 -9.56 -18.04
N ASP A 158 5.82 -10.79 -18.29
CA ASP A 158 4.51 -11.04 -18.91
C ASP A 158 3.40 -10.29 -18.14
N ALA A 159 2.73 -9.36 -18.81
CA ALA A 159 1.75 -8.47 -18.19
C ALA A 159 0.41 -8.49 -18.94
N GLY A 160 -0.67 -8.09 -18.26
CA GLY A 160 -1.92 -7.77 -18.94
C GLY A 160 -1.68 -6.58 -19.86
N ILE A 161 -1.20 -5.48 -19.27
CA ILE A 161 -0.86 -4.26 -19.97
C ILE A 161 0.56 -3.84 -19.60
N TYR A 162 1.44 -3.70 -20.59
CA TYR A 162 2.79 -3.15 -20.43
C TYR A 162 2.85 -1.77 -21.08
N ILE A 163 3.38 -0.78 -20.36
CA ILE A 163 3.48 0.62 -20.80
C ILE A 163 4.95 1.05 -20.71
N ASN A 164 5.51 1.58 -21.80
CA ASN A 164 6.86 2.16 -21.80
C ASN A 164 6.97 3.54 -22.47
N ASP A 165 5.85 4.26 -22.57
CA ASP A 165 5.80 5.63 -23.06
C ASP A 165 4.84 6.47 -22.18
N SER A 166 4.88 7.79 -22.34
CA SER A 166 4.23 8.76 -21.46
C SER A 166 2.79 9.10 -21.83
N ASP A 167 2.07 9.75 -20.91
CA ASP A 167 0.72 10.27 -21.12
C ASP A 167 -0.31 9.17 -21.47
N VAL A 168 -0.11 7.95 -20.98
CA VAL A 168 -1.04 6.83 -21.21
C VAL A 168 -2.15 6.84 -20.18
N THR A 169 -3.40 6.62 -20.60
CA THR A 169 -4.56 6.50 -19.70
C THR A 169 -5.20 5.12 -19.86
N LEU A 170 -5.33 4.41 -18.76
CA LEU A 170 -6.15 3.19 -18.64
C LEU A 170 -7.37 3.55 -17.79
N SER A 171 -8.57 3.45 -18.35
CA SER A 171 -9.84 3.72 -17.67
C SER A 171 -10.72 2.48 -17.73
N ASP A 172 -11.31 2.10 -16.60
CA ASP A 172 -12.32 1.04 -16.52
C ASP A 172 -11.83 -0.29 -17.12
N VAL A 173 -10.51 -0.53 -17.05
CA VAL A 173 -9.90 -1.75 -17.59
C VAL A 173 -10.05 -2.89 -16.61
N ARG A 174 -10.37 -4.06 -17.13
CA ARG A 174 -10.42 -5.28 -16.34
C ARG A 174 -9.27 -6.18 -16.73
N ILE A 175 -8.52 -6.69 -15.76
CA ILE A 175 -7.38 -7.57 -16.00
C ILE A 175 -7.50 -8.81 -15.13
N THR A 176 -7.61 -9.99 -15.75
CA THR A 176 -7.78 -11.26 -15.02
C THR A 176 -6.80 -12.31 -15.48
N GLU A 177 -6.47 -13.28 -14.62
CA GLU A 177 -5.56 -14.38 -14.93
C GLU A 177 -4.15 -13.91 -15.37
N ALA A 178 -3.70 -12.78 -14.82
CA ALA A 178 -2.45 -12.15 -15.19
C ALA A 178 -1.27 -12.56 -14.30
N THR A 179 -0.06 -12.60 -14.88
CA THR A 179 1.18 -12.65 -14.10
C THR A 179 1.43 -11.31 -13.42
N PHE A 180 1.60 -10.24 -14.21
CA PHE A 180 1.53 -8.85 -13.77
C PHE A 180 0.28 -8.20 -14.33
N GLY A 181 -0.44 -7.38 -13.57
CA GLY A 181 -1.63 -6.70 -14.07
C GLY A 181 -1.25 -5.61 -15.07
N VAL A 182 -0.77 -4.48 -14.55
CA VAL A 182 -0.22 -3.35 -15.30
C VAL A 182 1.24 -3.18 -14.94
N TRP A 183 2.12 -3.15 -15.94
CA TRP A 183 3.53 -2.83 -15.78
C TRP A 183 3.85 -1.50 -16.45
N ILE A 184 4.32 -0.52 -15.67
CA ILE A 184 4.68 0.82 -16.13
C ILE A 184 6.19 0.97 -15.99
N SER A 185 6.89 1.01 -17.13
CA SER A 185 8.35 1.00 -17.20
C SER A 185 8.87 2.29 -17.83
N GLU A 186 9.67 3.05 -17.08
CA GLU A 186 10.38 4.25 -17.58
C GLU A 186 9.45 5.29 -18.25
N ALA A 187 8.20 5.40 -17.78
CA ALA A 187 7.17 6.29 -18.32
C ALA A 187 6.88 7.48 -17.40
N THR A 188 6.24 8.53 -17.93
CA THR A 188 5.74 9.65 -17.14
C THR A 188 4.26 9.90 -17.35
N ASP A 189 3.59 10.41 -16.32
CA ASP A 189 2.21 10.91 -16.41
C ASP A 189 1.21 9.83 -16.89
N VAL A 190 1.42 8.59 -16.46
CA VAL A 190 0.48 7.47 -16.71
C VAL A 190 -0.67 7.52 -15.71
N THR A 191 -1.89 7.44 -16.20
CA THR A 191 -3.10 7.34 -15.38
C THR A 191 -3.68 5.93 -15.46
N VAL A 192 -3.94 5.32 -14.32
CA VAL A 192 -4.69 4.06 -14.19
C VAL A 192 -5.86 4.33 -13.25
N GLU A 193 -7.07 4.39 -13.80
CA GLU A 193 -8.28 4.72 -13.07
C GLU A 193 -9.37 3.66 -13.24
N ASN A 194 -10.08 3.36 -12.15
CA ASN A 194 -11.16 2.36 -12.09
C ASN A 194 -10.75 1.00 -12.67
N ALA A 195 -9.48 0.61 -12.53
CA ALA A 195 -9.03 -0.69 -13.01
C ALA A 195 -9.32 -1.78 -11.99
N THR A 196 -9.72 -2.93 -12.49
CA THR A 196 -10.07 -4.10 -11.68
C THR A 196 -9.12 -5.25 -12.04
N ILE A 197 -8.24 -5.63 -11.12
CA ILE A 197 -7.08 -6.50 -11.39
C ILE A 197 -7.10 -7.73 -10.49
N ALA A 198 -7.16 -8.92 -11.11
CA ALA A 198 -6.98 -10.20 -10.44
C ALA A 198 -5.89 -11.06 -11.11
N GLY A 199 -4.97 -11.57 -10.30
CA GLY A 199 -3.97 -12.54 -10.76
C GLY A 199 -4.50 -13.98 -10.83
N ARG A 200 -3.59 -14.94 -10.91
CA ARG A 200 -3.94 -16.38 -11.02
C ARG A 200 -4.05 -17.06 -9.67
N GLU A 201 -5.26 -17.51 -9.31
CA GLU A 201 -5.50 -18.24 -8.05
C GLU A 201 -4.66 -19.51 -7.92
N ALA A 202 -4.52 -20.25 -9.03
CA ALA A 202 -3.79 -21.52 -9.06
C ALA A 202 -2.28 -21.38 -8.79
N VAL A 203 -1.75 -20.15 -8.84
CA VAL A 203 -0.34 -19.84 -8.57
C VAL A 203 -0.22 -19.39 -7.11
N GLY A 204 0.74 -19.94 -6.37
CA GLY A 204 0.99 -19.52 -4.98
C GLY A 204 1.49 -18.07 -4.90
N GLU A 205 1.12 -17.34 -3.85
CA GLU A 205 1.39 -15.91 -3.65
C GLU A 205 2.83 -15.48 -3.99
N SER A 206 3.84 -16.16 -3.42
CA SER A 206 5.26 -15.86 -3.68
C SER A 206 5.68 -15.97 -5.14
N GLN A 207 4.92 -16.71 -5.95
CA GLN A 207 5.15 -16.96 -7.37
C GLN A 207 4.31 -16.06 -8.28
N ARG A 208 3.39 -15.24 -7.77
CA ARG A 208 2.60 -14.26 -8.55
C ARG A 208 3.39 -12.98 -8.84
N GLY A 209 3.08 -12.29 -9.94
CA GLY A 209 3.55 -10.92 -10.14
C GLY A 209 2.69 -9.93 -9.35
N ASN A 210 2.94 -8.64 -9.56
CA ASN A 210 2.26 -7.55 -8.85
C ASN A 210 1.04 -7.08 -9.65
N GLY A 211 0.11 -6.39 -8.99
CA GLY A 211 -1.06 -5.78 -9.64
C GLY A 211 -0.64 -4.63 -10.55
N ILE A 212 -0.27 -3.50 -9.95
CA ILE A 212 0.34 -2.36 -10.66
C ILE A 212 1.82 -2.30 -10.27
N HIS A 213 2.71 -2.43 -11.26
CA HIS A 213 4.16 -2.38 -11.09
C HIS A 213 4.72 -1.10 -11.70
N LEU A 214 5.27 -0.22 -10.87
CA LEU A 214 5.94 1.01 -11.27
C LEU A 214 7.45 0.79 -11.23
N ASP A 215 8.13 0.79 -12.38
CA ASP A 215 9.59 0.83 -12.47
C ASP A 215 10.05 2.12 -13.17
N ARG A 216 10.61 3.05 -12.40
CA ARG A 216 11.00 4.40 -12.85
C ARG A 216 9.85 5.16 -13.51
N ALA A 217 8.63 5.01 -12.97
CA ALA A 217 7.44 5.66 -13.46
C ALA A 217 7.16 6.93 -12.63
N ASN A 218 7.23 8.10 -13.26
CA ASN A 218 7.12 9.38 -12.54
C ASN A 218 5.82 10.11 -12.83
N GLY A 219 5.22 10.72 -11.81
CA GLY A 219 3.98 11.48 -11.98
C GLY A 219 2.75 10.60 -12.28
N ALA A 220 2.81 9.31 -12.01
CA ALA A 220 1.69 8.40 -12.26
C ALA A 220 0.51 8.70 -11.32
N GLN A 221 -0.71 8.53 -11.82
CA GLN A 221 -1.96 8.74 -11.10
C GLN A 221 -2.71 7.42 -11.04
N LEU A 222 -2.80 6.82 -9.85
CA LEU A 222 -3.47 5.53 -9.62
C LEU A 222 -4.73 5.77 -8.80
N GLN A 223 -5.90 5.73 -9.42
CA GLN A 223 -7.16 6.18 -8.81
C GLN A 223 -8.20 5.07 -8.79
N ASP A 224 -8.82 4.85 -7.63
CA ASP A 224 -10.02 4.02 -7.49
C ASP A 224 -9.87 2.61 -8.11
N ASN A 225 -8.67 2.02 -8.03
CA ASN A 225 -8.39 0.68 -8.55
C ASN A 225 -8.64 -0.40 -7.50
N GLU A 226 -9.11 -1.56 -7.93
CA GLU A 226 -9.35 -2.74 -7.10
C GLU A 226 -8.38 -3.87 -7.49
N ILE A 227 -7.61 -4.37 -6.52
CA ILE A 227 -6.50 -5.28 -6.78
C ILE A 227 -6.48 -6.45 -5.79
N THR A 228 -6.58 -7.66 -6.30
CA THR A 228 -6.53 -8.90 -5.49
C THR A 228 -5.84 -10.05 -6.20
N VAL A 229 -5.55 -11.14 -5.47
CA VAL A 229 -4.97 -12.38 -6.00
C VAL A 229 -3.69 -12.15 -6.81
N VAL A 230 -2.94 -11.10 -6.48
CA VAL A 230 -1.58 -10.85 -6.97
C VAL A 230 -0.59 -11.09 -5.84
N ARG A 231 0.69 -10.75 -6.03
CA ARG A 231 1.68 -10.79 -4.94
C ARG A 231 1.65 -9.52 -4.12
N ASP A 232 1.94 -8.39 -4.75
CA ASP A 232 1.86 -7.06 -4.16
C ASP A 232 0.88 -6.22 -4.99
N GLY A 233 0.03 -5.42 -4.34
CA GLY A 233 -1.04 -4.68 -5.01
C GLY A 233 -0.47 -3.58 -5.89
N ILE A 234 0.08 -2.54 -5.26
CA ILE A 234 0.83 -1.46 -5.93
C ILE A 234 2.29 -1.53 -5.51
N TYR A 235 3.19 -1.74 -6.46
CA TYR A 235 4.63 -1.87 -6.23
C TYR A 235 5.40 -0.72 -6.84
N PHE A 236 6.22 -0.04 -6.04
CA PHE A 236 7.05 1.08 -6.44
C PHE A 236 8.53 0.69 -6.50
N SER A 237 9.20 1.12 -7.57
CA SER A 237 10.63 0.90 -7.80
C SER A 237 11.21 2.14 -8.48
N TRP A 238 11.99 2.93 -7.74
CA TRP A 238 12.60 4.19 -8.21
C TRP A 238 11.62 5.16 -8.88
N SER A 239 10.41 5.27 -8.34
CA SER A 239 9.30 6.06 -8.90
C SER A 239 8.99 7.26 -8.01
N GLU A 240 8.83 8.45 -8.59
CA GLU A 240 8.69 9.72 -7.86
C GLU A 240 7.45 10.52 -8.32
N GLY A 241 6.86 11.30 -7.41
CA GLY A 241 5.73 12.18 -7.73
C GLY A 241 4.43 11.45 -8.06
N VAL A 242 4.31 10.17 -7.70
CA VAL A 242 3.12 9.35 -7.92
C VAL A 242 2.05 9.67 -6.88
N THR A 243 0.80 9.76 -7.33
CA THR A 243 -0.38 9.87 -6.46
C THR A 243 -1.22 8.61 -6.59
N ALA A 244 -1.39 7.87 -5.49
CA ALA A 244 -2.32 6.75 -5.41
C ALA A 244 -3.47 7.12 -4.45
N THR A 245 -4.69 7.18 -4.99
CA THR A 245 -5.88 7.63 -4.27
C THR A 245 -7.03 6.64 -4.40
N GLY A 246 -7.72 6.34 -3.29
CA GLY A 246 -8.96 5.57 -3.31
C GLY A 246 -8.82 4.11 -3.76
N ASN A 247 -7.59 3.58 -3.84
CA ASN A 247 -7.37 2.19 -4.28
C ASN A 247 -7.68 1.20 -3.16
N THR A 248 -8.19 0.02 -3.52
CA THR A 248 -8.51 -1.06 -2.59
C THR A 248 -7.72 -2.32 -2.91
N MET A 249 -7.00 -2.86 -1.93
CA MET A 249 -6.09 -4.00 -2.11
C MET A 249 -6.25 -5.06 -1.01
N TRP A 250 -6.49 -6.31 -1.41
CA TRP A 250 -6.79 -7.38 -0.45
C TRP A 250 -6.37 -8.78 -0.89
N ASP A 251 -6.23 -9.68 0.09
CA ASP A 251 -5.73 -11.05 -0.08
C ASP A 251 -4.34 -11.11 -0.75
N LEU A 252 -3.47 -10.16 -0.38
CA LEU A 252 -2.12 -10.01 -0.94
C LEU A 252 -1.04 -10.23 0.11
N ARG A 253 0.20 -10.33 -0.36
CA ARG A 253 1.34 -10.14 0.53
C ARG A 253 1.33 -8.69 1.03
N TYR A 254 1.53 -7.73 0.14
CA TYR A 254 1.53 -6.32 0.50
C TYR A 254 0.47 -5.56 -0.30
N GLY A 255 -0.38 -4.78 0.37
CA GLY A 255 -1.31 -3.88 -0.31
C GLY A 255 -0.53 -2.84 -1.14
N VAL A 256 0.39 -2.12 -0.49
CA VAL A 256 1.37 -1.25 -1.14
C VAL A 256 2.80 -1.65 -0.74
N HIS A 257 3.72 -1.62 -1.70
CA HIS A 257 5.13 -1.96 -1.49
C HIS A 257 6.06 -0.92 -2.11
N TYR A 258 6.81 -0.20 -1.28
CA TYR A 258 7.81 0.78 -1.72
C TYR A 258 9.21 0.20 -1.77
N MET A 259 9.96 0.59 -2.79
CA MET A 259 11.42 0.46 -2.85
C MET A 259 12.02 1.70 -3.51
N TYR A 260 12.83 2.47 -2.78
CA TYR A 260 13.63 3.58 -3.33
C TYR A 260 12.80 4.67 -4.04
N SER A 261 11.62 5.01 -3.53
CA SER A 261 10.61 5.78 -4.28
C SER A 261 10.11 6.97 -3.45
N ASN A 262 10.61 8.17 -3.76
CA ASN A 262 10.44 9.37 -2.94
C ASN A 262 9.30 10.27 -3.43
N ASP A 263 8.91 11.26 -2.62
CA ASP A 263 8.00 12.34 -3.05
C ASP A 263 6.64 11.82 -3.55
N ASN A 264 6.11 10.76 -2.93
CA ASN A 264 4.88 10.11 -3.36
C ASN A 264 3.74 10.29 -2.35
N HIS A 265 2.50 10.21 -2.85
CA HIS A 265 1.27 10.45 -2.10
C HIS A 265 0.38 9.21 -2.09
N LEU A 266 0.06 8.69 -0.91
CA LEU A 266 -0.97 7.67 -0.70
C LEU A 266 -2.12 8.30 0.09
N GLU A 267 -3.27 8.48 -0.55
CA GLU A 267 -4.43 9.12 0.09
C GLU A 267 -5.71 8.28 -0.01
N GLY A 268 -6.37 8.01 1.12
CA GLY A 268 -7.69 7.38 1.09
C GLY A 268 -7.72 5.95 0.56
N ASN A 269 -6.58 5.25 0.54
CA ASN A 269 -6.50 3.86 0.07
C ASN A 269 -6.90 2.90 1.20
N VAL A 270 -7.38 1.72 0.82
CA VAL A 270 -7.81 0.66 1.74
C VAL A 270 -6.99 -0.59 1.48
N ALA A 271 -6.29 -1.09 2.49
CA ALA A 271 -5.53 -2.33 2.43
C ALA A 271 -5.97 -3.27 3.56
N PHE A 272 -6.55 -4.42 3.20
CA PHE A 272 -7.11 -5.35 4.19
C PHE A 272 -6.86 -6.81 3.87
N ASP A 273 -6.89 -7.65 4.91
CA ASP A 273 -6.64 -9.10 4.81
C ASP A 273 -5.35 -9.44 4.03
N ASN A 274 -4.31 -8.59 4.19
CA ASN A 274 -2.98 -8.81 3.60
C ASN A 274 -1.97 -9.29 4.65
N ASP A 275 -0.77 -9.69 4.23
CA ASP A 275 0.35 -9.83 5.16
C ASP A 275 0.78 -8.45 5.74
N VAL A 276 0.91 -7.44 4.88
CA VAL A 276 1.15 -6.05 5.28
C VAL A 276 0.23 -5.13 4.49
N GLY A 277 -0.44 -4.19 5.17
CA GLY A 277 -1.27 -3.19 4.50
C GLY A 277 -0.42 -2.27 3.62
N PHE A 278 0.41 -1.45 4.25
CA PHE A 278 1.29 -0.49 3.58
C PHE A 278 2.75 -0.69 3.98
N ALA A 279 3.54 -1.30 3.10
CA ALA A 279 4.97 -1.51 3.28
C ALA A 279 5.80 -0.37 2.67
N LEU A 280 6.09 0.65 3.48
CA LEU A 280 6.91 1.80 3.11
C LEU A 280 8.38 1.47 3.39
N MET A 281 9.22 1.40 2.34
CA MET A 281 10.61 1.01 2.50
C MET A 281 11.58 1.90 1.72
N VAL A 282 12.68 2.26 2.38
CA VAL A 282 13.86 2.91 1.79
C VAL A 282 13.48 4.11 0.93
N SER A 283 12.74 5.07 1.51
CA SER A 283 12.15 6.21 0.77
C SER A 283 12.05 7.45 1.67
N GLU A 284 11.94 8.64 1.09
CA GLU A 284 11.82 9.89 1.85
C GLU A 284 10.71 10.81 1.30
N ASN A 285 10.27 11.75 2.15
CA ASN A 285 9.27 12.77 1.82
C ASN A 285 7.94 12.22 1.27
N LEU A 286 7.42 11.16 1.90
CA LEU A 286 6.12 10.61 1.53
C LEU A 286 4.97 11.35 2.25
N THR A 287 3.78 11.29 1.66
CA THR A 287 2.53 11.76 2.27
C THR A 287 1.53 10.61 2.32
N ILE A 288 1.31 10.05 3.50
CA ILE A 288 0.49 8.86 3.74
C ILE A 288 -0.69 9.27 4.61
N THR A 289 -1.84 9.51 3.99
CA THR A 289 -2.94 10.22 4.67
C THR A 289 -4.31 9.63 4.44
N ASN A 290 -5.14 9.56 5.48
CA ASN A 290 -6.51 9.05 5.37
C ASN A 290 -6.60 7.59 4.87
N ASN A 291 -5.53 6.80 4.93
CA ASN A 291 -5.55 5.40 4.49
C ASN A 291 -6.11 4.50 5.60
N VAL A 292 -6.63 3.34 5.20
CA VAL A 292 -7.22 2.34 6.08
C VAL A 292 -6.46 1.03 5.94
N ALA A 293 -5.88 0.54 7.04
CA ALA A 293 -5.20 -0.76 7.12
C ALA A 293 -5.91 -1.64 8.16
N VAL A 294 -6.64 -2.66 7.71
CA VAL A 294 -7.51 -3.48 8.57
C VAL A 294 -7.19 -4.96 8.44
N ASN A 295 -7.14 -5.70 9.54
CA ASN A 295 -7.00 -7.17 9.52
C ASN A 295 -5.77 -7.66 8.71
N ASN A 296 -4.68 -6.89 8.64
CA ASN A 296 -3.45 -7.36 8.00
C ASN A 296 -2.69 -8.22 9.01
N ASP A 297 -2.97 -9.52 9.02
CA ASP A 297 -2.60 -10.47 10.08
C ASP A 297 -1.73 -11.65 9.59
N GLY A 298 -1.22 -11.56 8.35
CA GLY A 298 -0.33 -12.56 7.77
C GLY A 298 0.99 -12.77 8.54
N PRO A 299 1.95 -13.52 7.98
CA PRO A 299 3.18 -13.86 8.70
C PRO A 299 3.94 -12.69 9.36
N SER A 300 3.98 -11.53 8.69
CA SER A 300 4.49 -10.24 9.16
C SER A 300 3.44 -9.47 9.97
N GLY A 301 2.19 -9.39 9.48
CA GLY A 301 1.02 -8.89 10.20
C GLY A 301 1.05 -7.39 10.53
N GLN A 302 1.51 -6.54 9.60
CA GLN A 302 1.73 -5.11 9.85
C GLN A 302 0.67 -4.26 9.13
N GLY A 303 0.05 -3.32 9.83
CA GLY A 303 -0.86 -2.36 9.20
C GLY A 303 -0.10 -1.38 8.32
N ILE A 304 0.82 -0.62 8.91
CA ILE A 304 1.78 0.23 8.19
C ILE A 304 3.19 -0.08 8.68
N LEU A 305 4.03 -0.54 7.76
CA LEU A 305 5.46 -0.74 7.96
C LEU A 305 6.21 0.51 7.45
N VAL A 306 7.01 1.11 8.32
CA VAL A 306 7.85 2.28 8.04
C VAL A 306 9.31 1.88 8.25
N LYS A 307 9.97 1.44 7.17
CA LYS A 307 11.32 0.86 7.26
C LYS A 307 12.35 1.65 6.44
N ASP A 308 13.34 2.22 7.11
CA ASP A 308 14.33 3.09 6.45
C ASP A 308 13.63 4.24 5.69
N VAL A 309 12.63 4.85 6.33
CA VAL A 309 11.83 5.93 5.76
C VAL A 309 12.02 7.20 6.58
N ASP A 310 12.30 8.30 5.89
CA ASP A 310 12.68 9.56 6.53
C ASP A 310 11.80 10.73 6.07
N ASP A 311 11.72 11.77 6.91
CA ASP A 311 11.06 13.06 6.64
C ASP A 311 9.63 12.93 6.05
N THR A 312 8.89 11.92 6.48
CA THR A 312 7.58 11.54 5.91
C THR A 312 6.42 11.95 6.82
N THR A 313 5.28 12.29 6.21
CA THR A 313 4.03 12.56 6.96
C THR A 313 3.09 11.36 6.89
N ILE A 314 2.73 10.81 8.05
CA ILE A 314 1.75 9.73 8.22
C ILE A 314 0.66 10.25 9.12
N ARG A 315 -0.45 10.70 8.53
CA ARG A 315 -1.52 11.37 9.28
C ARG A 315 -2.91 10.86 8.99
N ASP A 316 -3.77 10.92 10.00
CA ASP A 316 -5.21 10.65 9.86
C ASP A 316 -5.51 9.24 9.28
N ASN A 317 -4.57 8.29 9.38
CA ASN A 317 -4.79 6.92 8.91
C ASN A 317 -5.51 6.11 9.99
N ALA A 318 -6.34 5.15 9.58
CA ALA A 318 -6.93 4.16 10.46
C ALA A 318 -6.19 2.83 10.33
N VAL A 319 -5.58 2.39 11.43
CA VAL A 319 -4.79 1.17 11.50
C VAL A 319 -5.39 0.27 12.57
N VAL A 320 -6.14 -0.72 12.11
CA VAL A 320 -7.12 -1.43 12.92
C VAL A 320 -6.88 -2.93 12.86
N ALA A 321 -6.87 -3.61 14.01
CA ALA A 321 -6.90 -5.08 14.05
C ALA A 321 -5.76 -5.77 13.27
N ASN A 322 -4.55 -5.21 13.37
CA ASN A 322 -3.34 -5.83 12.82
C ASN A 322 -2.51 -6.42 13.96
N ARG A 323 -1.57 -7.33 13.65
CA ARG A 323 -0.62 -7.81 14.68
C ARG A 323 0.26 -6.67 15.18
N ASN A 324 0.74 -5.85 14.25
CA ASN A 324 1.41 -4.60 14.56
C ASN A 324 0.71 -3.46 13.81
N GLY A 325 0.22 -2.45 14.52
CA GLY A 325 -0.39 -1.31 13.87
C GLY A 325 0.64 -0.52 13.06
N LEU A 326 1.45 0.27 13.75
CA LEU A 326 2.56 1.02 13.14
C LEU A 326 3.90 0.39 13.50
N TYR A 327 4.60 -0.21 12.53
CA TYR A 327 5.93 -0.79 12.73
C TYR A 327 7.01 0.13 12.17
N VAL A 328 7.73 0.83 13.05
CA VAL A 328 8.75 1.83 12.70
C VAL A 328 10.16 1.27 12.94
N TYR A 329 10.92 1.14 11.86
CA TYR A 329 12.22 0.48 11.84
C TYR A 329 13.27 1.35 11.15
N ASN A 330 14.30 1.75 11.91
CA ASN A 330 15.41 2.57 11.42
C ASN A 330 14.93 3.77 10.57
N ALA A 331 13.91 4.46 11.09
CA ALA A 331 13.23 5.57 10.42
C ALA A 331 13.45 6.86 11.24
N HIS A 332 13.50 8.00 10.56
CA HIS A 332 13.88 9.27 11.20
C HIS A 332 13.07 10.47 10.74
N GLY A 333 12.70 11.33 11.69
CA GLY A 333 12.13 12.65 11.37
C GLY A 333 10.72 12.59 10.79
N ASN A 334 9.97 11.51 10.99
CA ASN A 334 8.62 11.38 10.47
C ASN A 334 7.59 12.02 11.41
N ASN A 335 6.47 12.42 10.81
CA ASN A 335 5.35 13.02 11.50
C ASN A 335 4.16 12.05 11.53
N LEU A 336 3.96 11.39 12.68
CA LEU A 336 2.85 10.49 12.98
C LEU A 336 1.78 11.25 13.77
N THR A 337 0.79 11.82 13.09
CA THR A 337 -0.21 12.69 13.73
C THR A 337 -1.65 12.33 13.38
N GLY A 338 -2.56 12.32 14.35
CA GLY A 338 -4.00 12.17 14.07
C GLY A 338 -4.42 10.74 13.68
N ASN A 339 -3.53 9.75 13.74
CA ASN A 339 -3.86 8.38 13.33
C ASN A 339 -4.74 7.69 14.39
N LEU A 340 -5.68 6.88 13.92
CA LEU A 340 -6.46 5.95 14.74
C LEU A 340 -5.75 4.60 14.78
N ILE A 341 -5.29 4.19 15.96
CA ILE A 341 -4.59 2.93 16.19
C ILE A 341 -5.46 2.07 17.11
N LEU A 342 -6.21 1.14 16.52
CA LEU A 342 -7.35 0.48 17.16
C LEU A 342 -7.17 -1.05 17.18
N GLU A 343 -7.31 -1.69 18.35
CA GLU A 343 -7.39 -3.16 18.49
C GLU A 343 -6.22 -3.93 17.85
N ASN A 344 -5.04 -3.33 17.71
CA ASN A 344 -3.87 -4.07 17.25
C ASN A 344 -3.25 -4.87 18.40
N GLU A 345 -2.60 -6.00 18.14
CA GLU A 345 -1.88 -6.73 19.20
C GLU A 345 -0.78 -5.84 19.81
N ILE A 346 -0.02 -5.15 18.95
CA ILE A 346 0.87 -4.04 19.34
C ILE A 346 0.43 -2.79 18.56
N GLY A 347 0.07 -1.72 19.26
CA GLY A 347 -0.37 -0.46 18.63
C GLY A 347 0.73 0.19 17.80
N VAL A 348 1.89 0.43 18.41
CA VAL A 348 3.07 0.95 17.70
C VAL A 348 4.36 0.32 18.20
N GLN A 349 5.25 -0.04 17.28
CA GLN A 349 6.57 -0.59 17.60
C GLN A 349 7.69 0.24 16.98
N PHE A 350 8.56 0.81 17.81
CA PHE A 350 9.76 1.51 17.35
C PHE A 350 11.00 0.69 17.64
N THR A 351 11.83 0.43 16.64
CA THR A 351 13.05 -0.37 16.81
C THR A 351 14.19 0.10 15.92
N ALA A 352 15.32 -0.59 16.01
CA ALA A 352 16.51 -0.43 15.16
C ALA A 352 17.11 1.00 15.12
N GLY A 353 16.91 1.78 16.18
CA GLY A 353 17.51 3.11 16.31
C GLY A 353 16.68 4.24 15.71
N SER A 354 15.40 4.00 15.38
CA SER A 354 14.46 5.04 14.95
C SER A 354 14.44 6.21 15.94
N SER A 355 14.44 7.44 15.43
CA SER A 355 14.60 8.65 16.24
C SER A 355 13.93 9.87 15.62
N ASP A 356 13.74 10.92 16.44
CA ASP A 356 13.25 12.24 15.98
C ASP A 356 11.84 12.22 15.38
N GLU A 357 11.05 11.22 15.77
CA GLU A 357 9.67 11.03 15.36
C GLU A 357 8.73 11.95 16.13
N LEU A 358 7.88 12.69 15.42
CA LEU A 358 6.80 13.46 16.02
C LEU A 358 5.56 12.57 16.12
N VAL A 359 5.21 12.17 17.35
CA VAL A 359 4.06 11.29 17.62
C VAL A 359 3.06 12.02 18.52
N VAL A 360 2.04 12.66 17.95
CA VAL A 360 1.08 13.49 18.69
C VAL A 360 -0.34 13.37 18.13
N GLU A 361 -1.34 13.62 18.96
CA GLU A 361 -2.75 13.63 18.58
C GLU A 361 -3.26 12.31 17.95
N ASN A 362 -2.55 11.20 18.14
CA ASN A 362 -3.02 9.88 17.74
C ASN A 362 -3.98 9.30 18.79
N SER A 363 -4.88 8.42 18.36
CA SER A 363 -5.83 7.71 19.21
C SER A 363 -5.44 6.24 19.34
N PHE A 364 -4.83 5.85 20.45
CA PHE A 364 -4.51 4.46 20.77
C PHE A 364 -5.63 3.84 21.61
N ILE A 365 -6.41 2.95 21.02
CA ILE A 365 -7.64 2.41 21.62
C ILE A 365 -7.63 0.89 21.56
N GLY A 366 -7.76 0.22 22.70
CA GLY A 366 -7.99 -1.24 22.74
C GLY A 366 -6.83 -2.11 22.25
N ASN A 367 -5.63 -1.56 22.02
CA ASN A 367 -4.47 -2.34 21.60
C ASN A 367 -3.99 -3.25 22.75
N GLY A 368 -3.60 -4.49 22.45
CA GLY A 368 -3.12 -5.45 23.44
C GLY A 368 -1.90 -4.93 24.21
N GLN A 369 -0.95 -4.33 23.49
CA GLN A 369 0.11 -3.49 24.02
C GLN A 369 0.10 -2.14 23.28
N PRO A 370 -0.07 -0.99 23.97
CA PRO A 370 -0.14 0.31 23.31
C PRO A 370 1.11 0.67 22.53
N ALA A 371 2.30 0.46 23.10
CA ALA A 371 3.57 0.68 22.41
C ALA A 371 4.67 -0.31 22.84
N HIS A 372 5.57 -0.64 21.92
CA HIS A 372 6.80 -1.36 22.19
C HIS A 372 8.02 -0.59 21.66
N ALA A 373 9.00 -0.32 22.53
CA ALA A 373 10.21 0.39 22.16
C ALA A 373 11.41 -0.14 22.97
N PRO A 374 12.23 -1.06 22.42
CA PRO A 374 13.40 -1.60 23.10
C PRO A 374 14.54 -0.58 23.04
N THR A 375 14.43 0.48 23.85
CA THR A 375 15.42 1.54 24.01
C THR A 375 16.05 1.48 25.40
N THR A 376 17.26 2.02 25.52
CA THR A 376 17.97 2.17 26.81
C THR A 376 17.82 3.56 27.42
N ALA A 377 17.18 4.49 26.70
CA ALA A 377 16.87 5.84 27.14
C ALA A 377 15.35 6.04 27.21
N GLN A 378 14.92 7.09 27.89
CA GLN A 378 13.54 7.55 27.83
C GLN A 378 13.35 8.44 26.61
N ILE A 379 12.32 8.16 25.80
CA ILE A 379 11.93 8.93 24.61
C ILE A 379 10.59 9.61 24.90
N ALA A 380 10.51 10.91 24.69
CA ALA A 380 9.27 11.67 24.89
C ALA A 380 8.50 11.81 23.57
N TRP A 381 7.29 11.24 23.51
CA TRP A 381 6.35 11.43 22.41
C TRP A 381 5.33 12.49 22.80
N ASN A 382 5.79 13.74 22.78
CA ASN A 382 5.04 15.00 22.97
C ASN A 382 5.81 16.08 23.75
N ASP A 383 6.99 16.46 23.27
CA ASP A 383 7.63 17.71 23.74
C ASP A 383 6.91 18.97 23.20
N THR A 384 5.60 18.86 22.94
CA THR A 384 4.68 19.85 22.38
C THR A 384 3.65 20.26 23.45
N GLU A 385 2.64 21.05 23.06
CA GLU A 385 1.54 21.42 23.95
C GLU A 385 0.55 20.27 24.20
N ARG A 386 0.51 19.24 23.33
CA ARG A 386 -0.48 18.14 23.35
C ARG A 386 0.15 16.80 22.99
N GLY A 387 -0.22 15.74 23.69
CA GLY A 387 0.23 14.36 23.41
C GLY A 387 -0.78 13.53 22.64
N ASN A 388 -0.80 12.23 22.95
CA ASN A 388 -1.69 11.27 22.32
C ASN A 388 -2.82 10.87 23.29
N TYR A 389 -3.90 10.34 22.73
CA TYR A 389 -4.92 9.67 23.52
C TYR A 389 -4.58 8.19 23.70
N TRP A 390 -4.74 7.67 24.91
CA TRP A 390 -4.50 6.28 25.25
C TRP A 390 -5.69 5.76 26.07
N SER A 391 -6.36 4.71 25.59
CA SER A 391 -7.54 4.15 26.30
C SER A 391 -7.24 3.69 27.73
N ASP A 392 -5.98 3.33 27.99
CA ASP A 392 -5.56 2.76 29.28
C ASP A 392 -4.94 3.82 30.22
N ALA A 393 -4.76 5.05 29.73
CA ALA A 393 -4.26 6.13 30.57
C ALA A 393 -5.32 6.57 31.58
N ARG A 394 -4.91 6.64 32.85
CA ARG A 394 -5.71 7.27 33.91
C ARG A 394 -5.51 8.79 33.87
N ALA A 395 -6.06 9.42 32.83
CA ALA A 395 -5.97 10.85 32.63
C ALA A 395 -6.59 11.62 33.81
N VAL A 396 -5.89 12.68 34.25
CA VAL A 396 -6.36 13.62 35.25
C VAL A 396 -6.21 15.00 34.63
N ASP A 397 -7.34 15.70 34.44
CA ASP A 397 -7.40 17.05 33.88
C ASP A 397 -8.13 17.96 34.88
N LEU A 398 -7.35 18.76 35.62
CA LEU A 398 -7.78 19.62 36.71
C LEU A 398 -8.21 21.01 36.23
N ASP A 399 -7.67 21.49 35.11
CA ASP A 399 -7.99 22.80 34.54
C ASP A 399 -8.93 22.77 33.31
N ASN A 400 -9.32 21.56 32.89
CA ASN A 400 -10.27 21.25 31.84
C ASN A 400 -9.82 21.77 30.47
N ASP A 401 -8.52 21.64 30.16
CA ASP A 401 -7.91 22.01 28.88
C ASP A 401 -7.83 20.84 27.87
N GLY A 402 -8.29 19.65 28.27
CA GLY A 402 -8.29 18.44 27.44
C GLY A 402 -6.98 17.65 27.48
N THR A 403 -6.05 18.04 28.35
CA THR A 403 -4.73 17.41 28.53
C THR A 403 -4.57 16.97 29.98
N SER A 404 -4.01 15.78 30.19
CA SER A 404 -3.75 15.24 31.51
C SER A 404 -2.53 15.91 32.17
N GLU A 405 -2.63 16.32 33.44
CA GLU A 405 -1.48 16.77 34.23
C GLU A 405 -0.58 15.63 34.70
N THR A 406 -1.03 14.38 34.53
CA THR A 406 -0.22 13.18 34.79
C THR A 406 0.32 12.61 33.48
N ARG A 407 1.61 12.25 33.49
CA ARG A 407 2.27 11.57 32.36
C ARG A 407 1.83 10.10 32.26
N TYR A 408 1.88 9.56 31.05
CA TYR A 408 1.66 8.16 30.73
C TYR A 408 2.94 7.53 30.15
N GLN A 409 3.16 6.24 30.37
CA GLN A 409 4.30 5.50 29.80
C GLN A 409 3.78 4.29 29.02
N PRO A 410 3.54 4.42 27.70
CA PRO A 410 2.97 3.34 26.89
C PRO A 410 3.94 2.18 26.64
N ALA A 411 5.24 2.40 26.85
CA ALA A 411 6.28 1.37 26.80
C ALA A 411 7.16 1.48 28.06
N GLY A 412 6.56 1.28 29.25
CA GLY A 412 7.24 1.35 30.55
C GLY A 412 7.83 0.02 31.00
N ALA A 413 8.27 -0.06 32.26
CA ALA A 413 8.88 -1.27 32.81
C ALA A 413 7.90 -2.46 32.88
N VAL A 414 6.61 -2.19 33.12
CA VAL A 414 5.57 -3.22 33.15
C VAL A 414 5.34 -3.80 31.76
N GLU A 415 5.23 -2.93 30.75
CA GLU A 415 4.99 -3.31 29.36
C GLU A 415 6.20 -4.08 28.80
N ALA A 416 7.43 -3.72 29.18
CA ALA A 416 8.61 -4.50 28.85
C ALA A 416 8.58 -5.93 29.44
N VAL A 417 8.11 -6.09 30.70
CA VAL A 417 7.97 -7.41 31.32
C VAL A 417 6.88 -8.24 30.63
N ILE A 418 5.75 -7.63 30.26
CA ILE A 418 4.67 -8.33 29.56
C ILE A 418 5.16 -8.81 28.19
N TYR A 419 5.89 -7.97 27.46
CA TYR A 419 6.49 -8.34 26.17
C TYR A 419 7.49 -9.49 26.30
N ASP A 420 8.45 -9.41 27.23
CA ASP A 420 9.46 -10.45 27.43
C ASP A 420 8.87 -11.76 27.98
N HIS A 421 7.74 -11.66 28.69
CA HIS A 421 7.06 -12.75 29.36
C HIS A 421 5.54 -12.66 29.15
N PRO A 422 5.00 -13.10 27.99
CA PRO A 422 3.57 -12.97 27.68
C PRO A 422 2.63 -13.52 28.75
N GLN A 423 3.03 -14.59 29.46
CA GLN A 423 2.28 -15.15 30.60
C GLN A 423 2.09 -14.16 31.76
N ALA A 424 2.87 -13.08 31.83
CA ALA A 424 2.73 -12.02 32.83
C ALA A 424 1.55 -11.09 32.53
N ALA A 425 0.98 -11.12 31.32
CA ALA A 425 -0.22 -10.36 30.95
C ALA A 425 -1.40 -10.63 31.89
N ILE A 426 -1.50 -11.83 32.48
CA ILE A 426 -2.52 -12.16 33.51
C ILE A 426 -2.43 -11.26 34.76
N PHE A 427 -1.29 -10.60 34.97
CA PHE A 427 -1.06 -9.67 36.08
C PHE A 427 -1.15 -8.20 35.65
N ALA A 428 -1.54 -7.90 34.40
CA ALA A 428 -1.62 -6.55 33.86
C ALA A 428 -2.44 -5.60 34.74
N GLU A 429 -3.54 -6.08 35.33
CA GLU A 429 -4.42 -5.31 36.23
C GLU A 429 -4.12 -5.55 37.72
N SER A 430 -2.99 -6.17 38.05
CA SER A 430 -2.67 -6.47 39.45
C SER A 430 -2.25 -5.20 40.23
N PRO A 431 -2.50 -5.14 41.55
CA PRO A 431 -2.06 -4.02 42.38
C PRO A 431 -0.54 -3.77 42.36
N ALA A 432 0.26 -4.79 42.04
CA ALA A 432 1.71 -4.66 41.96
C ALA A 432 2.14 -3.89 40.71
N PHE A 433 1.59 -4.23 39.55
CA PHE A 433 1.85 -3.51 38.30
C PHE A 433 1.28 -2.10 38.34
N ASP A 434 0.08 -1.93 38.91
CA ASP A 434 -0.50 -0.61 39.17
C ASP A 434 0.40 0.29 40.04
N ALA A 435 1.03 -0.27 41.08
CA ALA A 435 1.95 0.49 41.92
C ALA A 435 3.21 0.94 41.16
N VAL A 436 3.71 0.11 40.22
CA VAL A 436 4.84 0.46 39.35
C VAL A 436 4.44 1.58 38.38
N ARG A 437 3.33 1.44 37.66
CA ARG A 437 2.81 2.48 36.74
C ARG A 437 2.51 3.79 37.48
N MET A 438 2.00 3.72 38.70
CA MET A 438 1.78 4.91 39.53
C MET A 438 3.11 5.57 39.93
N ALA A 439 4.14 4.79 40.23
CA ALA A 439 5.46 5.32 40.51
C ALA A 439 6.07 6.00 39.27
N GLU A 440 5.94 5.37 38.11
CA GLU A 440 6.38 5.91 36.82
C GLU A 440 5.62 7.19 36.46
N SER A 441 4.30 7.25 36.60
CA SER A 441 3.51 8.46 36.31
C SER A 441 3.73 9.61 37.31
N SER A 442 3.90 9.31 38.61
CA SER A 442 3.91 10.34 39.66
C SER A 442 5.29 10.88 40.06
N PHE A 443 6.38 10.16 39.76
CA PHE A 443 7.73 10.53 40.19
C PHE A 443 8.67 10.75 39.00
N PRO A 444 8.82 11.99 38.51
CA PRO A 444 9.69 12.34 37.37
C PRO A 444 11.17 12.02 37.57
N VAL A 445 11.61 11.80 38.81
CA VAL A 445 13.02 11.51 39.16
C VAL A 445 13.44 10.10 38.71
N ILE A 446 12.48 9.23 38.38
CA ILE A 446 12.75 7.90 37.82
C ILE A 446 12.56 8.01 36.30
N GLU A 447 13.67 8.20 35.59
CA GLU A 447 13.74 8.03 34.13
C GLU A 447 13.89 6.53 33.84
N SER A 448 12.75 5.85 33.71
CA SER A 448 12.71 4.47 33.19
C SER A 448 12.92 4.51 31.67
N PRO A 449 13.78 3.63 31.09
CA PRO A 449 13.87 3.47 29.65
C PRO A 449 12.51 3.16 29.03
N GLY A 450 12.33 3.57 27.78
CA GLY A 450 11.08 3.36 27.04
C GLY A 450 10.46 4.68 26.57
N VAL A 451 9.15 4.68 26.41
CA VAL A 451 8.41 5.84 25.88
C VAL A 451 7.61 6.51 26.98
N VAL A 452 7.59 7.84 26.99
CA VAL A 452 6.77 8.66 27.86
C VAL A 452 5.96 9.67 27.05
N ASP A 453 4.70 9.84 27.44
CA ASP A 453 3.79 10.87 26.98
C ASP A 453 3.52 11.80 28.18
N HIS A 454 4.03 13.04 28.14
CA HIS A 454 3.95 14.03 29.21
C HIS A 454 2.62 14.79 29.32
N ARG A 455 1.83 14.76 28.25
CA ARG A 455 0.61 15.52 27.99
C ARG A 455 -0.47 14.61 27.37
N PRO A 456 -0.86 13.47 27.98
CA PRO A 456 -1.86 12.60 27.38
C PRO A 456 -3.19 13.34 27.18
N LEU A 457 -3.89 13.07 26.09
CA LEU A 457 -5.21 13.64 25.85
C LEU A 457 -6.29 12.94 26.68
N THR A 458 -7.33 13.66 27.10
CA THR A 458 -8.45 13.10 27.86
C THR A 458 -9.51 12.43 26.98
N GLU A 459 -9.59 12.81 25.71
CA GLU A 459 -10.54 12.30 24.72
C GLU A 459 -9.80 12.01 23.42
N PRO A 460 -10.22 10.98 22.65
CA PRO A 460 -9.59 10.62 21.38
C PRO A 460 -9.86 11.71 20.33
N PRO A 461 -8.85 12.18 19.57
CA PRO A 461 -9.07 13.06 18.42
C PRO A 461 -9.87 12.41 17.28
N ALA A 462 -9.74 11.09 17.11
CA ALA A 462 -10.56 10.32 16.16
C ALA A 462 -11.89 9.96 16.84
N ASP A 463 -12.98 10.65 16.51
CA ASP A 463 -14.29 10.50 17.18
C ASP A 463 -15.16 9.37 16.60
N ASP A 464 -14.90 8.96 15.37
CA ASP A 464 -15.67 8.00 14.56
C ASP A 464 -15.18 6.56 14.69
N TRP A 465 -14.17 6.29 15.53
CA TRP A 465 -13.57 4.96 15.70
C TRP A 465 -14.58 3.83 16.00
N ARG A 466 -15.74 4.17 16.56
CA ARG A 466 -16.81 3.19 16.85
C ARG A 466 -17.46 2.61 15.59
N GLN A 467 -17.32 3.25 14.43
CA GLN A 467 -17.82 2.73 13.16
C GLN A 467 -17.23 1.37 12.80
N TYR A 468 -16.04 1.05 13.32
CA TYR A 468 -15.43 -0.28 13.16
C TYR A 468 -16.12 -1.38 13.97
N TYR A 469 -17.07 -1.05 14.86
CA TYR A 469 -17.89 -2.02 15.60
C TYR A 469 -19.39 -1.89 15.33
N GLU A 470 -19.85 -0.77 14.76
CA GLU A 470 -21.26 -0.48 14.53
C GLU A 470 -21.70 -0.97 13.14
N ASN A 471 -22.15 -2.22 13.06
CA ASN A 471 -22.78 -2.90 11.90
C ASN A 471 -21.89 -3.15 10.67
N HIS A 472 -21.32 -4.36 10.58
CA HIS A 472 -20.89 -4.95 9.31
C HIS A 472 -21.81 -6.08 8.80
N ASP A 473 -22.90 -6.35 9.51
CA ASP A 473 -24.03 -7.15 8.98
C ASP A 473 -25.10 -6.21 8.41
N ASN A 474 -25.22 -6.14 7.07
CA ASN A 474 -26.50 -5.91 6.41
C ASN A 474 -26.62 -6.72 5.11
#